data_AF-A0A231HAJ0-F1
#
_entry.id   AF-A0A231HAJ0-F1
#
_cell.length_a   1.000
_cell.length_b   1.000
_cell.length_c   1.000
_cell.angle_alpha   90.00
_cell.angle_beta   90.00
_cell.angle_gamma   90.00
#
_symmetry.space_group_name_H-M   'P 1'
#
loop_
_entity.id
_entity.type
_entity.pdbx_description
1 polymer ?
#
loop_
_entity_poly.entity_id
_entity_poly.type
_entity_poly.pdbx_seq_one_letter_code
_entity_poly.pdbx_strand_id
1 'polypeptide(L)'
;MTIGPTTRDQCPYSHRLAVVRLDTMTTAKHSTIVDRPDDRTVAAVVELAQRAPSVHNTQPWRWIFDRHQLLLYTDPDRVLAGADPHGREQVISCGTVLHHARTAFAARDWHTDIVRMPDPQEPGLMAVLEFRPWGDPPDGIPHRAAAITRRYTDRLPMDAPRHWEQVAPRLRALVTPHDLDFDEFAGDIRARVAAISRAAAAARRDDWMYQDELHWWAGHVEGSEGVPASGLISDAELARVDVARAFPSAPHSQRRAGHLDHARLVAISSPEDARPYWLRTGEALSAVLLECTATGLGTCPVTHLTEVPAGRRSLAALLPHHHFPQVLVRIGNSPADEPIPPSTPRRDIDEVLTFM
;
A
#
# COMPACT_ATOMS: atom_id res chain seq x y z
N MET A 1 -40.80 -79.06 -23.87
CA MET A 1 -41.78 -79.62 -22.93
C MET A 1 -42.46 -78.44 -22.25
N THR A 2 -43.59 -78.00 -22.81
CA THR A 2 -44.94 -78.01 -22.17
C THR A 2 -45.14 -76.76 -21.30
N ILE A 3 -45.66 -75.64 -21.83
CA ILE A 3 -47.08 -75.25 -22.03
C ILE A 3 -47.96 -75.35 -20.77
N GLY A 4 -48.38 -74.18 -20.28
CA GLY A 4 -49.72 -73.89 -19.76
C GLY A 4 -49.87 -73.69 -18.24
N PRO A 5 -50.97 -73.08 -17.73
CA PRO A 5 -52.07 -72.42 -18.44
C PRO A 5 -52.57 -71.07 -17.85
N THR A 6 -53.40 -70.43 -18.66
CA THR A 6 -54.42 -69.39 -18.38
C THR A 6 -55.54 -69.85 -17.43
N THR A 7 -56.08 -68.97 -16.57
CA THR A 7 -57.46 -68.37 -16.63
C THR A 7 -58.03 -67.89 -15.28
N ARG A 8 -58.69 -66.71 -15.34
CA ARG A 8 -59.98 -66.27 -14.75
C ARG A 8 -60.22 -66.17 -13.22
N ASP A 9 -60.59 -64.96 -12.78
CA ASP A 9 -61.91 -64.53 -12.23
C ASP A 9 -61.74 -63.37 -11.21
N GLN A 10 -62.20 -62.15 -11.53
CA GLN A 10 -63.49 -61.50 -11.19
C GLN A 10 -63.58 -60.83 -9.79
N CYS A 11 -63.47 -59.48 -9.81
CA CYS A 11 -64.26 -58.41 -9.13
C CYS A 11 -64.51 -58.41 -7.59
N PRO A 12 -64.93 -57.26 -7.00
CA PRO A 12 -64.44 -55.87 -7.09
C PRO A 12 -64.23 -55.25 -5.69
N TYR A 13 -63.54 -54.12 -5.53
CA TYR A 13 -63.98 -53.03 -4.64
C TYR A 13 -63.20 -51.74 -4.92
N SER A 14 -63.99 -50.72 -5.23
CA SER A 14 -63.72 -49.29 -5.35
C SER A 14 -62.66 -48.75 -4.37
N HIS A 15 -61.73 -47.92 -4.85
CA HIS A 15 -61.48 -46.57 -4.32
C HIS A 15 -60.64 -45.75 -5.32
N ARG A 16 -61.26 -44.74 -5.94
CA ARG A 16 -60.56 -43.67 -6.68
C ARG A 16 -59.94 -42.71 -5.65
N LEU A 17 -58.62 -42.64 -5.57
CA LEU A 17 -57.90 -41.54 -4.95
C LEU A 17 -57.39 -40.62 -6.05
N ALA A 18 -57.91 -39.40 -6.05
CA ALA A 18 -57.47 -38.31 -6.90
C ALA A 18 -56.05 -37.91 -6.47
N VAL A 19 -55.10 -37.98 -7.41
CA VAL A 19 -53.76 -37.42 -7.23
C VAL A 19 -53.88 -35.91 -7.34
N VAL A 20 -53.88 -35.23 -6.18
CA VAL A 20 -53.68 -33.79 -6.09
C VAL A 20 -52.21 -33.51 -6.40
N ARG A 21 -51.93 -32.88 -7.54
CA ARG A 21 -50.64 -32.24 -7.78
C ARG A 21 -50.51 -31.08 -6.80
N LEU A 22 -49.62 -31.24 -5.83
CA LEU A 22 -49.10 -30.11 -5.06
C LEU A 22 -48.14 -29.35 -5.97
N ASP A 23 -48.62 -28.26 -6.55
CA ASP A 23 -47.75 -27.24 -7.11
C ASP A 23 -46.94 -26.62 -5.96
N THR A 24 -45.72 -27.11 -5.76
CA THR A 24 -44.73 -26.44 -4.92
C THR A 24 -44.36 -25.13 -5.60
N MET A 25 -45.04 -24.05 -5.19
CA MET A 25 -44.55 -22.69 -5.38
C MET A 25 -43.17 -22.59 -4.76
N THR A 26 -42.16 -22.71 -5.60
CA THR A 26 -40.80 -22.36 -5.26
C THR A 26 -40.77 -20.84 -5.23
N THR A 27 -40.86 -20.26 -4.03
CA THR A 27 -40.51 -18.87 -3.82
C THR A 27 -39.04 -18.71 -4.19
N ALA A 28 -38.80 -18.29 -5.43
CA ALA A 28 -37.51 -17.78 -5.86
C ALA A 28 -37.17 -16.63 -4.90
N LYS A 29 -36.28 -16.89 -3.94
CA LYS A 29 -35.55 -15.83 -3.26
C LYS A 29 -34.91 -15.02 -4.39
N HIS A 30 -35.39 -13.80 -4.60
CA HIS A 30 -34.62 -12.79 -5.30
C HIS A 30 -33.31 -12.66 -4.52
N SER A 31 -32.30 -13.42 -4.92
CA SER A 31 -30.92 -13.13 -4.57
C SER A 31 -30.62 -11.85 -5.35
N THR A 32 -30.86 -10.71 -4.73
CA THR A 32 -30.37 -9.43 -5.23
C THR A 32 -28.86 -9.63 -5.38
N ILE A 33 -28.39 -9.80 -6.62
CA ILE A 33 -26.96 -9.82 -6.90
C ILE A 33 -26.51 -8.42 -6.54
N VAL A 34 -25.85 -8.29 -5.39
CA VAL A 34 -25.26 -7.03 -4.96
C VAL A 34 -24.09 -6.79 -5.90
N ASP A 35 -24.26 -5.84 -6.82
CA ASP A 35 -23.30 -5.51 -7.88
C ASP A 35 -22.21 -4.54 -7.40
N ARG A 36 -22.39 -3.95 -6.21
CA ARG A 36 -21.49 -2.96 -5.62
C ARG A 36 -21.45 -3.04 -4.09
N PRO A 37 -20.32 -2.65 -3.45
CA PRO A 37 -20.26 -2.53 -2.00
C PRO A 37 -21.25 -1.46 -1.49
N ASP A 38 -21.80 -1.68 -0.29
CA ASP A 38 -22.58 -0.67 0.41
C ASP A 38 -21.69 0.40 1.04
N ASP A 39 -22.29 1.53 1.43
CA ASP A 39 -21.58 2.69 1.97
C ASP A 39 -20.74 2.33 3.22
N ARG A 40 -21.23 1.38 4.03
CA ARG A 40 -20.50 0.86 5.20
C ARG A 40 -19.25 0.09 4.82
N THR A 41 -19.33 -0.75 3.80
CA THR A 41 -18.20 -1.48 3.26
C THR A 41 -17.17 -0.52 2.68
N VAL A 42 -17.61 0.49 1.90
CA VAL A 42 -16.72 1.52 1.36
C VAL A 42 -16.02 2.30 2.47
N ALA A 43 -16.76 2.80 3.47
CA ALA A 43 -16.18 3.52 4.60
C ALA A 43 -15.13 2.69 5.35
N ALA A 44 -15.46 1.44 5.68
CA ALA A 44 -14.54 0.54 6.40
C ALA A 44 -13.29 0.18 5.58
N VAL A 45 -13.42 0.06 4.25
CA VAL A 45 -12.28 -0.17 3.36
C VAL A 45 -11.40 1.07 3.26
N VAL A 46 -12.00 2.26 3.08
CA VAL A 46 -11.24 3.51 3.00
C VAL A 46 -10.52 3.76 4.32
N GLU A 47 -11.18 3.60 5.47
CA GLU A 47 -10.58 3.73 6.80
C GLU A 47 -9.37 2.81 6.98
N LEU A 48 -9.49 1.54 6.57
CA LEU A 48 -8.35 0.63 6.59
C LEU A 48 -7.25 1.08 5.60
N ALA A 49 -7.63 1.50 4.41
CA ALA A 49 -6.70 1.92 3.37
C ALA A 49 -5.90 3.17 3.76
N GLN A 50 -6.49 4.07 4.56
CA GLN A 50 -5.82 5.27 5.07
C GLN A 50 -4.51 4.95 5.81
N ARG A 51 -4.34 3.73 6.34
CA ARG A 51 -3.08 3.27 6.96
C ARG A 51 -1.90 3.23 5.99
N ALA A 52 -2.14 3.40 4.69
CA ALA A 52 -1.13 3.66 3.68
C ALA A 52 -0.10 4.70 4.15
N PRO A 53 1.21 4.46 3.96
CA PRO A 53 2.21 5.49 4.17
C PRO A 53 2.11 6.56 3.09
N SER A 54 2.39 7.80 3.46
CA SER A 54 2.52 8.95 2.57
C SER A 54 3.75 9.77 2.94
N VAL A 55 4.24 10.59 2.00
CA VAL A 55 5.33 11.53 2.27
C VAL A 55 4.98 12.39 3.48
N HIS A 56 5.87 12.38 4.47
CA HIS A 56 5.68 13.04 5.76
C HIS A 56 4.34 12.79 6.48
N ASN A 57 3.65 11.69 6.17
CA ASN A 57 2.29 11.40 6.65
C ASN A 57 1.27 12.51 6.32
N THR A 58 1.47 13.21 5.20
CA THR A 58 0.58 14.28 4.70
C THR A 58 -0.81 13.79 4.30
N GLN A 59 -0.94 12.50 3.95
CA GLN A 59 -2.20 11.85 3.55
C GLN A 59 -2.94 12.63 2.43
N PRO A 60 -2.29 12.84 1.27
CA PRO A 60 -2.70 13.84 0.30
C PRO A 60 -3.75 13.32 -0.69
N TRP A 61 -4.77 12.64 -0.19
CA TRP A 61 -5.82 12.00 -0.97
C TRP A 61 -7.21 12.43 -0.53
N ARG A 62 -8.14 12.46 -1.49
CA ARG A 62 -9.58 12.60 -1.28
C ARG A 62 -10.30 11.52 -2.05
N TRP A 63 -11.32 10.93 -1.44
CA TRP A 63 -12.15 9.88 -1.98
C TRP A 63 -13.57 10.40 -2.15
N ILE A 64 -14.16 10.12 -3.30
CA ILE A 64 -15.57 10.43 -3.57
C ILE A 64 -16.26 9.13 -3.98
N PHE A 65 -17.33 8.75 -3.29
CA PHE A 65 -18.16 7.63 -3.67
C PHE A 65 -19.50 8.14 -4.20
N ASP A 66 -19.74 7.97 -5.51
CA ASP A 66 -20.95 8.46 -6.20
C ASP A 66 -22.10 7.44 -6.21
N ARG A 67 -22.06 6.49 -5.26
CA ARG A 67 -22.90 5.28 -5.15
C ARG A 67 -22.64 4.22 -6.21
N HIS A 68 -21.85 4.45 -7.24
CA HIS A 68 -21.53 3.43 -8.25
C HIS A 68 -20.03 3.11 -8.27
N GLN A 69 -19.22 4.15 -8.20
CA GLN A 69 -17.78 4.11 -8.37
C GLN A 69 -17.12 4.86 -7.23
N LEU A 70 -15.89 4.46 -6.91
CA LEU A 70 -15.05 5.16 -5.96
C LEU A 70 -13.96 5.91 -6.73
N LEU A 71 -13.94 7.22 -6.59
CA LEU A 71 -12.99 8.10 -7.26
C LEU A 71 -11.91 8.53 -6.26
N LEU A 72 -10.65 8.45 -6.70
CA LEU A 72 -9.48 8.91 -5.96
C LEU A 72 -8.94 10.20 -6.57
N TYR A 73 -8.91 11.26 -5.79
CA TYR A 73 -8.30 12.54 -6.14
C TYR A 73 -7.05 12.83 -5.30
N THR A 74 -6.10 13.58 -5.86
CA THR A 74 -5.08 14.28 -5.06
C THR A 74 -5.71 15.39 -4.23
N ASP A 75 -5.20 15.62 -3.02
CA ASP A 75 -5.56 16.77 -2.20
C ASP A 75 -4.57 17.94 -2.46
N PRO A 76 -5.00 19.02 -3.13
CA PRO A 76 -4.11 20.12 -3.48
C PRO A 76 -3.64 20.94 -2.26
N ASP A 77 -4.38 20.88 -1.15
CA ASP A 77 -4.05 21.61 0.08
C ASP A 77 -2.90 20.94 0.85
N ARG A 78 -2.39 19.81 0.34
CA ARG A 78 -1.38 18.94 0.99
C ARG A 78 -0.12 18.78 0.15
N VAL A 79 0.12 19.72 -0.76
CA VAL A 79 1.36 19.76 -1.54
C VAL A 79 2.50 20.23 -0.65
N LEU A 80 3.65 19.57 -0.78
CA LEU A 80 4.89 19.93 -0.11
C LEU A 80 5.72 20.82 -1.04
N ALA A 81 5.60 22.15 -0.91
CA ALA A 81 6.28 23.10 -1.79
C ALA A 81 7.81 23.02 -1.69
N GLY A 82 8.36 22.65 -0.52
CA GLY A 82 9.81 22.51 -0.32
C GLY A 82 10.34 21.16 -0.78
N ALA A 83 9.80 20.07 -0.23
CA ALA A 83 10.26 18.70 -0.45
C ALA A 83 9.79 18.13 -1.80
N ASP A 84 8.54 18.38 -2.21
CA ASP A 84 7.91 17.80 -3.41
C ASP A 84 7.22 18.86 -4.30
N PRO A 85 7.96 19.85 -4.83
CA PRO A 85 7.40 20.97 -5.60
C PRO A 85 6.67 20.56 -6.88
N HIS A 86 6.89 19.34 -7.37
CA HIS A 86 6.25 18.79 -8.56
C HIS A 86 5.13 17.78 -8.26
N GLY A 87 4.82 17.54 -6.97
CA GLY A 87 3.75 16.62 -6.55
C GLY A 87 4.01 15.15 -6.87
N ARG A 88 5.27 14.76 -7.08
CA ARG A 88 5.67 13.40 -7.44
C ARG A 88 5.43 12.44 -6.28
N GLU A 89 5.91 12.79 -5.09
CA GLU A 89 5.72 11.99 -3.87
C GLU A 89 4.27 12.04 -3.38
N GLN A 90 3.54 13.12 -3.65
CA GLN A 90 2.08 13.18 -3.48
C GLN A 90 1.37 12.14 -4.36
N VAL A 91 1.70 12.06 -5.65
CA VAL A 91 1.10 11.08 -6.57
C VAL A 91 1.50 9.64 -6.19
N ILE A 92 2.76 9.41 -5.78
CA ILE A 92 3.20 8.11 -5.23
C ILE A 92 2.36 7.76 -3.99
N SER A 93 2.14 8.70 -3.08
CA SER A 93 1.30 8.49 -1.88
C SER A 93 -0.14 8.11 -2.27
N CYS A 94 -0.72 8.74 -3.30
CA CYS A 94 -2.03 8.38 -3.83
C CYS A 94 -2.04 6.96 -4.42
N GLY A 95 -0.99 6.56 -5.14
CA GLY A 95 -0.87 5.18 -5.64
C GLY A 95 -0.78 4.16 -4.51
N THR A 96 -0.14 4.51 -3.40
CA THR A 96 -0.04 3.64 -2.23
C THR A 96 -1.41 3.41 -1.57
N VAL A 97 -2.21 4.47 -1.35
CA VAL A 97 -3.56 4.33 -0.81
C VAL A 97 -4.50 3.61 -1.77
N LEU A 98 -4.36 3.82 -3.09
CA LEU A 98 -5.11 3.10 -4.13
C LEU A 98 -4.92 1.59 -4.01
N HIS A 99 -3.68 1.14 -3.89
CA HIS A 99 -3.37 -0.27 -3.75
C HIS A 99 -3.80 -0.85 -2.37
N HIS A 100 -3.69 -0.06 -1.30
CA HIS A 100 -4.25 -0.46 0.00
C HIS A 100 -5.77 -0.68 -0.10
N ALA A 101 -6.51 0.23 -0.74
CA ALA A 101 -7.95 0.11 -0.95
C ALA A 101 -8.29 -1.15 -1.77
N ARG A 102 -7.61 -1.37 -2.90
CA ARG A 102 -7.76 -2.60 -3.70
C ARG A 102 -7.55 -3.87 -2.86
N THR A 103 -6.51 -3.89 -2.02
CA THR A 103 -6.20 -5.05 -1.17
C THR A 103 -7.29 -5.26 -0.11
N ALA A 104 -7.81 -4.19 0.48
CA ALA A 104 -8.85 -4.22 1.51
C ALA A 104 -10.25 -4.57 0.94
N PHE A 105 -10.57 -4.17 -0.29
CA PHE A 105 -11.75 -4.63 -1.03
C PHE A 105 -11.64 -6.11 -1.38
N ALA A 106 -10.50 -6.56 -1.91
CA ALA A 106 -10.29 -7.95 -2.26
C ALA A 106 -10.42 -8.90 -1.05
N ALA A 107 -10.00 -8.47 0.14
CA ALA A 107 -10.19 -9.23 1.38
C ALA A 107 -11.64 -9.25 1.90
N ARG A 108 -12.55 -8.53 1.23
CA ARG A 108 -13.99 -8.49 1.48
C ARG A 108 -14.77 -8.97 0.24
N ASP A 109 -14.14 -9.82 -0.57
CA ASP A 109 -14.74 -10.46 -1.74
C ASP A 109 -15.20 -9.46 -2.83
N TRP A 110 -14.51 -8.32 -2.94
CA TRP A 110 -14.74 -7.34 -4.00
C TRP A 110 -13.51 -7.24 -4.91
N HIS A 111 -13.68 -7.59 -6.18
CA HIS A 111 -12.73 -7.23 -7.22
C HIS A 111 -12.92 -5.75 -7.59
N THR A 112 -11.82 -5.03 -7.76
CA THR A 112 -11.85 -3.63 -8.23
C THR A 112 -11.22 -3.52 -9.62
N ASP A 113 -11.99 -3.09 -10.61
CA ASP A 113 -11.46 -2.68 -11.91
C ASP A 113 -11.06 -1.20 -11.81
N ILE A 114 -9.81 -0.88 -12.17
CA ILE A 114 -9.21 0.44 -11.89
C ILE A 114 -8.77 1.11 -13.18
N VAL A 115 -9.43 2.20 -13.53
CA VAL A 115 -8.97 3.13 -14.57
C VAL A 115 -8.13 4.21 -13.92
N ARG A 116 -6.85 4.31 -14.31
CA ARG A 116 -5.89 5.27 -13.73
C ARG A 116 -5.83 6.51 -14.61
N MET A 117 -5.86 7.69 -13.99
CA MET A 117 -5.78 9.00 -14.65
C MET A 117 -6.69 9.07 -15.88
N PRO A 118 -8.01 8.83 -15.72
CA PRO A 118 -8.94 8.65 -16.84
C PRO A 118 -9.13 9.93 -17.67
N ASP A 119 -9.00 11.11 -17.06
CA ASP A 119 -9.26 12.38 -17.72
C ASP A 119 -8.02 13.31 -17.67
N PRO A 120 -7.39 13.60 -18.82
CA PRO A 120 -6.29 14.56 -18.92
C PRO A 120 -6.67 15.99 -18.54
N GLN A 121 -7.95 16.37 -18.61
CA GLN A 121 -8.46 17.70 -18.23
C GLN A 121 -8.74 17.82 -16.73
N GLU A 122 -8.84 16.69 -16.01
CA GLU A 122 -8.92 16.64 -14.55
C GLU A 122 -7.65 16.02 -13.95
N PRO A 123 -6.52 16.75 -13.96
CA PRO A 123 -5.24 16.23 -13.50
C PRO A 123 -5.22 15.84 -12.01
N GLY A 124 -6.23 16.20 -11.23
CA GLY A 124 -6.38 15.77 -9.85
C GLY A 124 -6.99 14.36 -9.70
N LEU A 125 -7.74 13.88 -10.70
CA LEU A 125 -8.39 12.57 -10.69
C LEU A 125 -7.36 11.47 -10.98
N MET A 126 -6.95 10.75 -9.94
CA MET A 126 -5.89 9.74 -10.00
C MET A 126 -6.40 8.38 -10.44
N ALA A 127 -7.58 7.98 -9.98
CA ALA A 127 -8.15 6.69 -10.33
C ALA A 127 -9.67 6.67 -10.14
N VAL A 128 -10.32 5.81 -10.90
CA VAL A 128 -11.72 5.44 -10.76
C VAL A 128 -11.79 3.93 -10.57
N LEU A 129 -12.49 3.50 -9.50
CA LEU A 129 -12.64 2.10 -9.13
C LEU A 129 -14.09 1.68 -9.35
N GLU A 130 -14.28 0.66 -10.17
CA GLU A 130 -15.52 -0.07 -10.35
C GLU A 130 -15.45 -1.42 -9.63
N PHE A 131 -16.60 -1.97 -9.25
CA PHE A 131 -16.67 -3.13 -8.36
C PHE A 131 -17.33 -4.31 -9.03
N ARG A 132 -16.83 -5.51 -8.72
CA ARG A 132 -17.48 -6.78 -9.04
C ARG A 132 -17.36 -7.75 -7.86
N PRO A 133 -18.41 -8.51 -7.52
CA PRO A 133 -18.30 -9.58 -6.54
C PRO A 133 -17.23 -10.60 -6.94
N TRP A 134 -16.45 -11.04 -5.97
CA TRP A 134 -15.34 -11.96 -6.16
C TRP A 134 -15.18 -12.90 -4.96
N GLY A 135 -15.93 -14.00 -4.97
CA GLY A 135 -15.99 -14.95 -3.84
C GLY A 135 -14.82 -15.91 -3.72
N ASP A 136 -13.74 -15.76 -4.49
CA ASP A 136 -12.55 -16.62 -4.42
C ASP A 136 -11.26 -15.81 -4.70
N PRO A 137 -10.90 -14.86 -3.81
CA PRO A 137 -9.65 -14.12 -3.92
C PRO A 137 -8.44 -15.02 -3.58
N PRO A 138 -7.25 -14.80 -4.18
CA PRO A 138 -6.06 -15.58 -3.89
C PRO A 138 -5.68 -15.58 -2.40
N ASP A 139 -5.21 -16.72 -1.88
CA ASP A 139 -4.86 -16.95 -0.47
C ASP A 139 -3.92 -15.91 0.17
N GLY A 140 -3.10 -15.22 -0.64
CA GLY A 140 -2.20 -14.16 -0.17
C GLY A 140 -2.91 -12.85 0.21
N ILE A 141 -4.14 -12.62 -0.27
CA ILE A 141 -4.87 -11.36 -0.07
C ILE A 141 -5.24 -11.13 1.41
N PRO A 142 -5.84 -12.09 2.15
CA PRO A 142 -6.14 -11.90 3.56
C PRO A 142 -4.89 -11.58 4.40
N HIS A 143 -3.76 -12.22 4.10
CA HIS A 143 -2.49 -11.98 4.79
C HIS A 143 -1.98 -10.55 4.59
N ARG A 144 -2.02 -10.04 3.35
CA ARG A 144 -1.65 -8.65 3.03
C ARG A 144 -2.64 -7.62 3.58
N ALA A 145 -3.94 -7.91 3.56
CA ALA A 145 -4.95 -7.04 4.16
C ALA A 145 -4.76 -6.91 5.68
N ALA A 146 -4.50 -8.02 6.37
CA ALA A 146 -4.17 -8.00 7.79
C ALA A 146 -2.81 -7.32 8.08
N ALA A 147 -1.91 -7.23 7.10
CA ALA A 147 -0.64 -6.51 7.24
C ALA A 147 -0.83 -4.98 7.24
N ILE A 148 -1.93 -4.45 6.69
CA ILE A 148 -2.19 -3.00 6.61
C ILE A 148 -2.16 -2.33 7.99
N THR A 149 -2.78 -2.94 9.00
CA THR A 149 -2.82 -2.39 10.37
C THR A 149 -1.51 -2.57 11.13
N ARG A 150 -0.68 -3.54 10.73
CA ARG A 150 0.58 -3.91 11.38
C ARG A 150 1.79 -3.18 10.80
N ARG A 151 1.70 -2.73 9.54
CA ARG A 151 2.80 -2.05 8.85
C ARG A 151 3.08 -0.71 9.51
N TYR A 152 4.33 -0.49 9.90
CA TYR A 152 4.86 0.80 10.32
C TYR A 152 6.20 1.08 9.64
N THR A 153 6.62 2.34 9.65
CA THR A 153 7.91 2.76 9.07
C THR A 153 8.96 2.72 10.18
N ASP A 154 9.88 1.76 10.09
CA ASP A 154 10.91 1.55 11.10
C ASP A 154 12.21 2.26 10.72
N ARG A 155 12.46 3.42 11.34
CA ARG A 155 13.64 4.24 11.07
C ARG A 155 14.89 3.77 11.81
N LEU A 156 14.76 2.85 12.78
CA LEU A 156 15.90 2.34 13.54
C LEU A 156 16.76 1.38 12.69
N PRO A 157 18.01 1.07 13.11
CA PRO A 157 18.82 0.03 12.49
C PRO A 157 18.09 -1.31 12.46
N MET A 158 18.13 -2.03 11.33
CA MET A 158 17.57 -3.38 11.22
C MET A 158 18.67 -4.40 10.95
N ASP A 159 18.45 -5.64 11.37
CA ASP A 159 19.29 -6.76 10.95
C ASP A 159 19.00 -7.11 9.49
N ALA A 160 19.95 -7.81 8.85
CA ALA A 160 19.75 -8.30 7.49
C ALA A 160 18.55 -9.26 7.42
N PRO A 161 17.68 -9.14 6.40
CA PRO A 161 16.52 -10.00 6.25
C PRO A 161 16.97 -11.45 6.05
N ARG A 162 16.40 -12.36 6.84
CA ARG A 162 16.63 -13.81 6.68
C ARG A 162 16.11 -14.28 5.32
N HIS A 163 16.83 -15.21 4.69
CA HIS A 163 16.45 -15.82 3.41
C HIS A 163 16.21 -14.81 2.27
N TRP A 164 17.01 -13.75 2.20
CA TRP A 164 16.86 -12.68 1.19
C TRP A 164 16.79 -13.20 -0.26
N GLU A 165 17.57 -14.23 -0.60
CA GLU A 165 17.56 -14.85 -1.94
C GLU A 165 16.18 -15.43 -2.34
N GLN A 166 15.31 -15.73 -1.38
CA GLN A 166 13.94 -16.19 -1.61
C GLN A 166 12.94 -15.02 -1.58
N VAL A 167 13.22 -14.00 -0.78
CA VAL A 167 12.37 -12.82 -0.61
C VAL A 167 12.49 -11.87 -1.82
N ALA A 168 13.70 -11.54 -2.25
CA ALA A 168 13.92 -10.54 -3.29
C ALA A 168 13.23 -10.85 -4.63
N PRO A 169 13.25 -12.10 -5.15
CA PRO A 169 12.52 -12.44 -6.38
C PRO A 169 11.00 -12.27 -6.22
N ARG A 170 10.44 -12.58 -5.05
CA ARG A 170 9.01 -12.38 -4.77
C ARG A 170 8.64 -10.90 -4.76
N LEU A 171 9.45 -10.07 -4.10
CA LEU A 171 9.24 -8.62 -4.10
C LEU A 171 9.35 -8.04 -5.52
N ARG A 172 10.33 -8.47 -6.30
CA ARG A 172 10.46 -8.08 -7.72
C ARG A 172 9.20 -8.45 -8.52
N ALA A 173 8.67 -9.65 -8.34
CA ALA A 173 7.46 -10.10 -9.02
C ALA A 173 6.20 -9.28 -8.68
N LEU A 174 6.18 -8.57 -7.54
CA LEU A 174 5.12 -7.62 -7.20
C LEU A 174 5.27 -6.27 -7.90
N VAL A 175 6.50 -5.91 -8.30
CA VAL A 175 6.82 -4.64 -8.93
C VAL A 175 6.72 -4.74 -10.46
N THR A 176 7.12 -5.86 -11.06
CA THR A 176 7.12 -6.07 -12.52
C THR A 176 5.77 -5.79 -13.22
N PRO A 177 4.60 -6.18 -12.69
CA PRO A 177 3.30 -5.88 -13.34
C PRO A 177 2.98 -4.40 -13.48
N HIS A 178 3.74 -3.52 -12.83
CA HIS A 178 3.59 -2.07 -12.91
C HIS A 178 4.54 -1.42 -13.94
N ASP A 179 5.28 -2.21 -14.72
CA ASP A 179 6.35 -1.75 -15.63
C ASP A 179 7.44 -0.96 -14.90
N LEU A 180 7.85 -1.47 -13.73
CA LEU A 180 8.85 -0.89 -12.85
C LEU A 180 9.96 -1.92 -12.54
N ASP A 181 11.14 -1.41 -12.23
CA ASP A 181 12.28 -2.22 -11.81
C ASP A 181 12.44 -2.26 -10.29
N PHE A 182 13.00 -3.36 -9.80
CA PHE A 182 13.34 -3.59 -8.40
C PHE A 182 14.80 -4.05 -8.29
N ASP A 183 15.66 -3.12 -7.87
CA ASP A 183 17.11 -3.29 -7.85
C ASP A 183 17.69 -3.11 -6.45
N GLU A 184 18.59 -4.00 -6.04
CA GLU A 184 19.29 -3.90 -4.76
C GLU A 184 20.59 -3.12 -4.89
N PHE A 185 20.84 -2.20 -3.95
CA PHE A 185 22.13 -1.57 -3.73
C PHE A 185 22.91 -2.32 -2.65
N ALA A 186 23.91 -3.09 -3.07
CA ALA A 186 24.77 -3.89 -2.19
C ALA A 186 26.24 -3.46 -2.23
N GLY A 187 27.02 -3.84 -1.21
CA GLY A 187 28.46 -3.62 -1.14
C GLY A 187 28.87 -2.16 -1.38
N ASP A 188 29.85 -1.95 -2.26
CA ASP A 188 30.38 -0.61 -2.59
C ASP A 188 29.31 0.32 -3.17
N ILE A 189 28.29 -0.22 -3.85
CA ILE A 189 27.18 0.60 -4.38
C ILE A 189 26.37 1.19 -3.23
N ARG A 190 26.12 0.43 -2.15
CA ARG A 190 25.45 0.96 -0.95
C ARG A 190 26.24 2.10 -0.33
N ALA A 191 27.57 1.97 -0.22
CA ALA A 191 28.42 3.03 0.31
C ALA A 191 28.34 4.32 -0.54
N ARG A 192 28.25 4.19 -1.87
CA ARG A 192 28.00 5.32 -2.79
C ARG A 192 26.61 5.94 -2.56
N VAL A 193 25.57 5.13 -2.37
CA VAL A 193 24.23 5.63 -2.03
C VAL A 193 24.22 6.38 -0.70
N ALA A 194 24.93 5.90 0.32
CA ALA A 194 25.09 6.62 1.58
C ALA A 194 25.81 7.97 1.42
N ALA A 195 26.80 8.06 0.52
CA ALA A 195 27.42 9.34 0.18
C ALA A 195 26.44 10.30 -0.51
N ILE A 196 25.61 9.80 -1.44
CA ILE A 196 24.55 10.59 -2.08
C ILE A 196 23.52 11.06 -1.05
N SER A 197 23.14 10.19 -0.10
CA SER A 197 22.24 10.53 1.02
C SER A 197 22.75 11.72 1.82
N ARG A 198 24.04 11.69 2.21
CA ARG A 198 24.68 12.80 2.94
C ARG A 198 24.76 14.08 2.12
N ALA A 199 25.08 13.97 0.83
CA ALA A 199 25.12 15.12 -0.08
C ALA A 199 23.75 15.76 -0.29
N ALA A 200 22.69 14.95 -0.44
CA ALA A 200 21.31 15.42 -0.57
C ALA A 200 20.86 16.16 0.72
N ALA A 201 21.16 15.59 1.89
CA ALA A 201 20.89 16.26 3.17
C ALA A 201 21.65 17.57 3.31
N ALA A 202 22.93 17.62 2.92
CA ALA A 202 23.73 18.84 2.95
C ALA A 202 23.20 19.92 2.00
N ALA A 203 22.76 19.54 0.79
CA ALA A 203 22.21 20.47 -0.19
C ALA A 203 20.92 21.17 0.26
N ARG A 204 20.16 20.54 1.17
CA ARG A 204 18.92 21.07 1.75
C ARG A 204 19.12 21.75 3.10
N ARG A 205 20.35 21.84 3.63
CA ARG A 205 20.62 22.39 4.97
C ARG A 205 20.17 23.84 5.11
N ASP A 206 20.47 24.66 4.11
CA ASP A 206 20.19 26.10 4.10
C ASP A 206 18.93 26.45 3.29
N ASP A 207 18.18 25.43 2.85
CA ASP A 207 16.90 25.59 2.16
C ASP A 207 15.80 25.81 3.20
N TRP A 208 15.52 27.08 3.48
CA TRP A 208 14.57 27.46 4.54
C TRP A 208 13.16 26.90 4.30
N MET A 209 12.67 26.84 3.05
CA MET A 209 11.34 26.31 2.75
C MET A 209 11.28 24.82 3.07
N TYR A 210 12.31 24.06 2.67
CA TYR A 210 12.39 22.64 3.00
C TYR A 210 12.52 22.40 4.51
N GLN A 211 13.35 23.19 5.21
CA GLN A 211 13.54 23.01 6.65
C GLN A 211 12.28 23.35 7.45
N ASP A 212 11.60 24.44 7.12
CA ASP A 212 10.35 24.84 7.77
C ASP A 212 9.25 23.78 7.56
N GLU A 213 9.07 23.32 6.33
CA GLU A 213 8.11 22.25 6.00
C GLU A 213 8.42 20.94 6.72
N LEU A 214 9.71 20.55 6.81
CA LEU A 214 10.11 19.35 7.53
C LEU A 214 9.85 19.47 9.04
N HIS A 215 10.05 20.65 9.63
CA HIS A 215 9.70 20.91 11.03
C HIS A 215 8.19 20.92 11.25
N TRP A 216 7.43 21.49 10.32
CA TRP A 216 5.97 21.48 10.37
C TRP A 216 5.42 20.04 10.41
N TRP A 217 5.90 19.19 9.51
CA TRP A 217 5.37 17.83 9.38
C TRP A 217 6.02 16.79 10.29
N ALA A 218 7.17 17.05 10.89
CA ALA A 218 7.89 16.07 11.71
C ALA A 218 8.45 16.61 13.03
N GLY A 219 8.20 17.88 13.36
CA GLY A 219 8.68 18.53 14.59
C GLY A 219 7.57 18.83 15.62
N HIS A 220 6.31 18.54 15.32
CA HIS A 220 5.17 18.81 16.20
C HIS A 220 4.55 17.53 16.80
N VAL A 221 4.07 17.64 18.04
CA VAL A 221 3.63 16.50 18.88
C VAL A 221 2.13 16.21 18.73
N GLU A 222 1.34 17.16 18.25
CA GLU A 222 -0.13 17.11 18.27
C GLU A 222 -0.71 17.14 16.85
N GLY A 223 -1.55 16.15 16.52
CA GLY A 223 -2.32 16.12 15.27
C GLY A 223 -2.71 14.73 14.78
N SER A 224 -3.70 14.66 13.89
CA SER A 224 -4.07 13.45 13.12
C SER A 224 -3.09 13.16 11.96
N GLU A 225 -2.05 13.98 11.82
CA GLU A 225 -1.17 14.05 10.65
C GLU A 225 0.30 14.26 11.05
N GLY A 226 1.21 14.18 10.07
CA GLY A 226 2.64 14.34 10.34
C GLY A 226 3.30 13.11 10.96
N VAL A 227 4.61 13.20 11.17
CA VAL A 227 5.43 12.16 11.80
C VAL A 227 5.45 12.42 13.30
N PRO A 228 4.78 11.58 14.13
CA PRO A 228 4.78 11.77 15.57
C PRO A 228 6.17 11.49 16.15
N ALA A 229 6.44 12.01 17.35
CA ALA A 229 7.71 11.79 18.07
C ALA A 229 8.07 10.30 18.22
N SER A 230 7.08 9.42 18.41
CA SER A 230 7.27 7.97 18.47
C SER A 230 7.78 7.35 17.15
N GLY A 231 7.53 8.01 16.02
CA GLY A 231 8.04 7.63 14.70
C GLY A 231 9.41 8.23 14.37
N LEU A 232 9.95 9.11 15.21
CA LEU A 232 11.27 9.72 15.05
C LEU A 232 12.35 8.93 15.81
N ILE A 233 13.59 9.20 15.43
CA ILE A 233 14.80 8.65 16.08
C ILE A 233 15.70 9.77 16.54
N SER A 234 16.50 9.51 17.58
CA SER A 234 17.48 10.48 18.07
C SER A 234 18.71 10.53 17.17
N ASP A 235 19.53 11.57 17.29
CA ASP A 235 20.78 11.71 16.53
C ASP A 235 21.73 10.53 16.73
N ALA A 236 21.77 9.95 17.93
CA ALA A 236 22.62 8.81 18.23
C ALA A 236 22.14 7.51 17.56
N GLU A 237 20.83 7.37 17.37
CA GLU A 237 20.23 6.26 16.62
C GLU A 237 20.41 6.47 15.10
N LEU A 238 20.21 7.70 14.62
CA LEU A 238 20.41 8.08 13.22
C LEU A 238 21.86 7.84 12.77
N ALA A 239 22.84 8.12 13.64
CA ALA A 239 24.25 7.87 13.36
C ALA A 239 24.58 6.40 13.04
N ARG A 240 23.69 5.45 13.37
CA ARG A 240 23.83 4.00 13.06
C ARG A 240 23.11 3.56 11.79
N VAL A 241 22.46 4.48 11.07
CA VAL A 241 21.75 4.23 9.83
C VAL A 241 22.39 5.06 8.70
N ASP A 242 23.02 4.37 7.75
CA ASP A 242 23.83 5.00 6.69
C ASP A 242 22.99 5.69 5.60
N VAL A 243 21.78 5.19 5.33
CA VAL A 243 20.83 5.75 4.36
C VAL A 243 19.50 6.06 5.04
N ALA A 244 19.38 7.29 5.55
CA ALA A 244 18.16 7.80 6.15
C ALA A 244 18.02 9.31 5.89
N ARG A 245 16.76 9.79 5.84
CA ARG A 245 16.47 11.22 5.90
C ARG A 245 16.70 11.70 7.34
N ALA A 246 17.43 12.79 7.50
CA ALA A 246 17.51 13.49 8.78
C ALA A 246 16.18 14.25 9.01
N PHE A 247 15.43 13.84 10.02
CA PHE A 247 14.26 14.55 10.54
C PHE A 247 14.67 15.38 11.77
N PRO A 248 13.82 16.31 12.26
CA PRO A 248 13.98 16.89 13.59
C PRO A 248 14.21 15.77 14.62
N SER A 249 15.25 15.93 15.44
CA SER A 249 15.70 14.87 16.34
C SER A 249 14.70 14.65 17.46
N ALA A 250 14.37 13.38 17.72
CA ALA A 250 13.67 13.01 18.95
C ALA A 250 14.60 13.24 20.17
N PRO A 251 14.04 13.33 21.39
CA PRO A 251 14.85 13.30 22.61
C PRO A 251 15.85 12.15 22.60
N HIS A 252 17.01 12.36 23.22
CA HIS A 252 18.09 11.39 23.21
C HIS A 252 17.64 9.99 23.66
N SER A 253 17.93 8.99 22.85
CA SER A 253 17.66 7.59 23.13
C SER A 253 18.69 6.69 22.44
N GLN A 254 18.76 5.42 22.86
CA GLN A 254 19.73 4.46 22.35
C GLN A 254 19.06 3.12 22.02
N ARG A 255 17.87 3.14 21.40
CA ARG A 255 17.18 1.90 21.00
C ARG A 255 18.05 1.10 20.04
N ARG A 256 18.07 -0.23 20.23
CA ARG A 256 18.96 -1.14 19.50
C ARG A 256 20.44 -0.74 19.63
N ALA A 257 20.87 -0.35 20.83
CA ALA A 257 22.26 0.02 21.10
C ALA A 257 23.21 -1.09 20.62
N GLY A 258 24.28 -0.69 19.92
CA GLY A 258 25.28 -1.63 19.38
C GLY A 258 24.90 -2.30 18.05
N HIS A 259 23.66 -2.13 17.55
CA HIS A 259 23.27 -2.62 16.23
C HIS A 259 23.53 -1.55 15.16
N LEU A 260 24.24 -1.94 14.09
CA LEU A 260 24.36 -1.15 12.88
C LEU A 260 23.28 -1.56 11.89
N ASP A 261 22.92 -0.67 10.96
CA ASP A 261 21.93 -1.00 9.95
C ASP A 261 22.49 -1.98 8.91
N HIS A 262 21.88 -3.16 8.86
CA HIS A 262 22.14 -4.22 7.90
C HIS A 262 20.93 -4.53 7.01
N ALA A 263 19.88 -3.69 7.05
CA ALA A 263 18.75 -3.77 6.12
C ALA A 263 19.24 -3.83 4.67
N ARG A 264 18.57 -4.60 3.81
CA ARG A 264 18.77 -4.50 2.36
C ARG A 264 18.19 -3.18 1.86
N LEU A 265 18.91 -2.52 0.97
CA LEU A 265 18.47 -1.27 0.37
C LEU A 265 18.11 -1.53 -1.08
N VAL A 266 16.85 -1.31 -1.42
CA VAL A 266 16.33 -1.53 -2.76
C VAL A 266 15.78 -0.25 -3.34
N ALA A 267 15.82 -0.10 -4.66
CA ALA A 267 15.16 0.97 -5.40
C ALA A 267 14.00 0.41 -6.20
N ILE A 268 12.88 1.15 -6.20
CA ILE A 268 11.84 1.02 -7.21
C ILE A 268 12.07 2.16 -8.22
N SER A 269 12.28 1.80 -9.48
CA SER A 269 12.59 2.76 -10.54
C SER A 269 11.68 2.57 -11.75
N SER A 270 11.48 3.66 -12.50
CA SER A 270 10.61 3.71 -13.67
C SER A 270 11.39 4.06 -14.94
N PRO A 271 10.97 3.57 -16.12
CA PRO A 271 11.61 3.90 -17.38
C PRO A 271 11.46 5.38 -17.75
N GLU A 272 10.38 6.02 -17.30
CA GLU A 272 10.12 7.44 -17.51
C GLU A 272 9.80 8.16 -16.20
N ASP A 273 10.10 9.46 -16.15
CA ASP A 273 9.71 10.33 -15.03
C ASP A 273 8.40 11.06 -15.32
N ALA A 274 7.30 10.32 -15.27
CA ALA A 274 5.98 10.82 -15.60
C ALA A 274 4.91 10.39 -14.57
N ARG A 275 3.84 11.19 -14.48
CA ARG A 275 2.74 10.98 -13.50
C ARG A 275 2.17 9.55 -13.49
N PRO A 276 1.92 8.88 -14.65
CA PRO A 276 1.44 7.50 -14.63
C PRO A 276 2.40 6.55 -13.91
N TYR A 277 3.71 6.71 -14.10
CA TYR A 277 4.72 5.90 -13.41
C TYR A 277 4.84 6.24 -11.92
N TRP A 278 4.59 7.50 -11.53
CA TRP A 278 4.54 7.88 -10.11
C TRP A 278 3.39 7.18 -9.39
N LEU A 279 2.20 7.15 -10.00
CA LEU A 279 1.05 6.46 -9.42
C LEU A 279 1.31 4.95 -9.30
N ARG A 280 1.80 4.34 -10.39
CA ARG A 280 2.18 2.91 -10.41
C ARG A 280 3.27 2.58 -9.38
N THR A 281 4.22 3.49 -9.17
CA THR A 281 5.24 3.35 -8.11
C THR A 281 4.60 3.28 -6.75
N GLY A 282 3.60 4.13 -6.48
CA GLY A 282 2.83 4.08 -5.24
C GLY A 282 2.17 2.73 -5.01
N GLU A 283 1.56 2.16 -6.05
CA GLU A 283 0.90 0.86 -5.97
C GLU A 283 1.90 -0.27 -5.73
N ALA A 284 3.01 -0.29 -6.47
CA ALA A 284 4.09 -1.27 -6.31
C ALA A 284 4.75 -1.16 -4.93
N LEU A 285 4.97 0.07 -4.45
CA LEU A 285 5.47 0.33 -3.11
C LEU A 285 4.52 -0.26 -2.06
N SER A 286 3.21 -0.05 -2.19
CA SER A 286 2.24 -0.68 -1.29
C SER A 286 2.35 -2.19 -1.31
N ALA A 287 2.44 -2.82 -2.48
CA ALA A 287 2.54 -4.27 -2.59
C ALA A 287 3.78 -4.81 -1.85
N VAL A 288 4.94 -4.18 -2.08
CA VAL A 288 6.20 -4.53 -1.41
C VAL A 288 6.10 -4.38 0.11
N LEU A 289 5.61 -3.23 0.60
CA LEU A 289 5.52 -2.97 2.03
C LEU A 289 4.56 -3.93 2.76
N LEU A 290 3.43 -4.27 2.14
CA LEU A 290 2.47 -5.21 2.70
C LEU A 290 2.98 -6.65 2.68
N GLU A 291 3.68 -7.07 1.62
CA GLU A 291 4.29 -8.40 1.55
C GLU A 291 5.42 -8.56 2.58
N CYS A 292 6.30 -7.56 2.70
CA CYS A 292 7.33 -7.53 3.74
C CYS A 292 6.70 -7.64 5.14
N THR A 293 5.66 -6.85 5.42
CA THR A 293 5.00 -6.88 6.73
C THR A 293 4.29 -8.22 6.98
N ALA A 294 3.62 -8.78 5.98
CA ALA A 294 2.96 -10.09 6.09
C ALA A 294 3.96 -11.23 6.37
N THR A 295 5.21 -11.07 5.95
CA THR A 295 6.31 -12.03 6.16
C THR A 295 7.21 -11.69 7.37
N GLY A 296 6.83 -10.68 8.16
CA GLY A 296 7.54 -10.30 9.40
C GLY A 296 8.81 -9.46 9.19
N LEU A 297 8.95 -8.81 8.04
CA LEU A 297 10.04 -7.88 7.75
C LEU A 297 9.65 -6.44 8.08
N GLY A 298 10.57 -5.71 8.70
CA GLY A 298 10.52 -4.27 8.88
C GLY A 298 10.84 -3.54 7.58
N THR A 299 10.22 -2.37 7.39
CA THR A 299 10.41 -1.55 6.18
C THR A 299 10.54 -0.07 6.49
N CYS A 300 11.35 0.63 5.69
CA CYS A 300 11.44 2.09 5.73
C CYS A 300 11.62 2.67 4.32
N PRO A 301 10.60 3.32 3.75
CA PRO A 301 10.75 4.13 2.55
C PRO A 301 11.71 5.30 2.79
N VAL A 302 12.53 5.63 1.78
CA VAL A 302 13.54 6.68 1.80
C VAL A 302 13.51 7.41 0.46
N THR A 303 13.16 8.70 0.48
CA THR A 303 12.87 9.49 -0.73
C THR A 303 13.71 10.76 -0.90
N HIS A 304 14.41 11.25 0.13
CA HIS A 304 15.16 12.52 0.04
C HIS A 304 16.26 12.52 -1.04
N LEU A 305 16.78 11.34 -1.39
CA LEU A 305 17.75 11.19 -2.46
C LEU A 305 17.13 11.39 -3.86
N THR A 306 15.82 11.19 -4.00
CA THR A 306 15.09 11.34 -5.28
C THR A 306 14.46 12.72 -5.44
N GLU A 307 14.45 13.55 -4.40
CA GLU A 307 13.95 14.94 -4.42
C GLU A 307 14.93 15.91 -5.09
N VAL A 308 16.24 15.72 -4.89
CA VAL A 308 17.26 16.62 -5.43
C VAL A 308 17.67 16.14 -6.82
N PRO A 309 17.57 16.97 -7.89
CA PRO A 309 17.89 16.53 -9.26
C PRO A 309 19.29 15.93 -9.41
N ALA A 310 20.29 16.48 -8.72
CA ALA A 310 21.65 15.95 -8.72
C ALA A 310 21.74 14.58 -8.04
N GLY A 311 21.13 14.43 -6.86
CA GLY A 311 21.09 13.15 -6.13
C GLY A 311 20.38 12.06 -6.94
N ARG A 312 19.28 12.41 -7.58
CA ARG A 312 18.52 11.49 -8.43
C ARG A 312 19.29 11.02 -9.65
N ARG A 313 20.00 11.93 -10.35
CA ARG A 313 20.91 11.56 -11.45
C ARG A 313 22.04 10.66 -10.98
N SER A 314 22.63 10.95 -9.83
CA SER A 314 23.68 10.12 -9.25
C SER A 314 23.17 8.72 -8.88
N LEU A 315 21.94 8.59 -8.38
CA LEU A 315 21.31 7.29 -8.14
C LEU A 315 21.02 6.52 -9.43
N ALA A 316 20.48 7.18 -10.46
CA ALA A 316 20.21 6.56 -11.75
C ALA A 316 21.48 5.99 -12.40
N ALA A 317 22.62 6.66 -12.22
CA ALA A 317 23.92 6.16 -12.69
C ALA A 317 24.40 4.88 -11.99
N LEU A 318 23.79 4.48 -10.87
CA LEU A 318 24.08 3.24 -10.14
C LEU A 318 23.14 2.09 -10.52
N LEU A 319 22.05 2.37 -11.24
CA LEU A 319 21.05 1.38 -11.62
C LEU A 319 21.41 0.71 -12.95
N PRO A 320 21.07 -0.58 -13.16
CA PRO A 320 21.41 -1.32 -14.38
C PRO A 320 20.90 -0.69 -15.68
N HIS A 321 19.68 -0.13 -15.68
CA HIS A 321 19.04 0.44 -16.87
C HIS A 321 19.06 1.97 -16.91
N HIS A 322 19.74 2.62 -15.97
CA HIS A 322 19.70 4.09 -15.80
C HIS A 322 18.28 4.68 -15.70
N HIS A 323 17.32 3.86 -15.28
CA HIS A 323 15.94 4.26 -15.01
C HIS A 323 15.86 5.30 -13.90
N PHE A 324 14.71 5.97 -13.81
CA PHE A 324 14.46 7.03 -12.85
C PHE A 324 14.12 6.43 -11.49
N PRO A 325 15.00 6.53 -10.47
CA PRO A 325 14.68 6.06 -9.13
C PRO A 325 13.55 6.92 -8.56
N GLN A 326 12.49 6.26 -8.09
CA GLN A 326 11.31 6.94 -7.54
C GLN A 326 11.32 6.90 -6.01
N VAL A 327 11.56 5.73 -5.44
CA VAL A 327 11.63 5.49 -3.99
C VAL A 327 12.66 4.42 -3.69
N LEU A 328 13.43 4.62 -2.61
CA LEU A 328 14.25 3.56 -2.02
C LEU A 328 13.52 2.97 -0.82
N VAL A 329 13.77 1.70 -0.50
CA VAL A 329 13.21 1.02 0.67
C VAL A 329 14.31 0.27 1.40
N ARG A 330 14.45 0.52 2.69
CA ARG A 330 15.21 -0.36 3.60
C ARG A 330 14.31 -1.51 4.04
N ILE A 331 14.78 -2.74 3.92
CA ILE A 331 14.06 -3.96 4.25
C ILE A 331 14.94 -4.85 5.12
N GLY A 332 14.48 -5.19 6.32
CA GLY A 332 15.28 -5.96 7.27
C GLY A 332 14.43 -6.62 8.36
N ASN A 333 15.10 -7.28 9.30
CA ASN A 333 14.44 -7.79 10.50
C ASN A 333 14.58 -6.77 11.63
N SER A 334 13.46 -6.35 12.20
CA SER A 334 13.46 -5.67 13.49
C SER A 334 13.77 -6.71 14.59
N PRO A 335 14.54 -6.37 15.64
CA PRO A 335 14.80 -7.27 16.75
C PRO A 335 13.49 -7.76 17.39
N ALA A 336 13.41 -9.06 17.72
CA ALA A 336 12.16 -9.73 18.09
C ALA A 336 11.55 -9.25 19.42
N ASP A 337 12.37 -8.73 20.33
CA ASP A 337 11.96 -8.41 21.71
C ASP A 337 11.58 -6.93 21.91
N GLU A 338 11.47 -6.15 20.82
CA GLU A 338 11.14 -4.74 20.92
C GLU A 338 9.63 -4.50 20.86
N PRO A 339 9.07 -3.64 21.73
CA PRO A 339 7.67 -3.27 21.64
C PRO A 339 7.37 -2.58 20.31
N ILE A 340 6.28 -3.00 19.67
CA ILE A 340 5.79 -2.36 18.44
C ILE A 340 5.44 -0.90 18.78
N PRO A 341 5.97 0.08 18.01
CA PRO A 341 5.66 1.48 18.26
C PRO A 341 4.16 1.76 18.09
N PRO A 342 3.62 2.78 18.78
CA PRO A 342 2.24 3.17 18.57
C PRO A 342 2.00 3.54 17.11
N SER A 343 0.79 3.23 16.64
CA SER A 343 0.37 3.56 15.28
C SER A 343 0.47 5.07 15.03
N THR A 344 1.07 5.45 13.90
CA THR A 344 1.03 6.85 13.46
C THR A 344 -0.42 7.26 13.19
N PRO A 345 -0.82 8.49 13.54
CA PRO A 345 -2.20 8.93 13.42
C PRO A 345 -2.64 9.03 11.95
N ARG A 346 -3.96 9.00 11.73
CA ARG A 346 -4.60 9.22 10.43
C ARG A 346 -5.73 10.21 10.57
N ARG A 347 -6.06 10.87 9.46
CA ARG A 347 -7.18 11.79 9.31
C ARG A 347 -8.51 11.09 9.56
N ASP A 348 -9.47 11.85 10.04
CA ASP A 348 -10.83 11.34 10.22
C ASP A 348 -11.43 11.01 8.87
N ILE A 349 -12.24 9.95 8.82
CA ILE A 349 -12.80 9.43 7.57
C ILE A 349 -13.61 10.49 6.81
N ASP A 350 -14.33 11.35 7.53
CA ASP A 350 -15.16 12.42 6.96
C ASP A 350 -14.33 13.54 6.32
N GLU A 351 -13.03 13.65 6.64
CA GLU A 351 -12.14 14.61 6.01
C GLU A 351 -11.57 14.10 4.67
N VAL A 352 -11.66 12.78 4.43
CA VAL A 352 -11.08 12.14 3.24
C VAL A 352 -12.09 11.46 2.35
N LEU A 353 -13.29 11.11 2.84
CA LEU A 353 -14.31 10.39 2.09
C LEU A 353 -15.61 11.19 2.05
N THR A 354 -16.10 11.44 0.85
CA THR A 354 -17.40 12.08 0.61
C THR A 354 -18.33 11.12 -0.12
N PHE A 355 -19.57 11.02 0.34
CA PHE A 355 -20.66 10.30 -0.33
C PHE A 355 -21.53 11.29 -1.10
N MET A 356 -21.88 10.99 -2.35
CA MET A 356 -22.75 11.83 -3.22
C MET A 356 -24.10 11.19 -3.54
#